data_AF-A0A929NX86-F1
#
_entry.id   AF-A0A929NX86-F1
#
_cell.length_a   1.000
_cell.length_b   1.000
_cell.length_c   1.000
_cell.angle_alpha   90.00
_cell.angle_beta   90.00
_cell.angle_gamma   90.00
#
_symmetry.space_group_name_H-M   'P 1'
#
loop_
_entity.id
_entity.type
_entity.pdbx_description
1 polymer ?
#
loop_
_entity_poly.entity_id
_entity_poly.type
_entity_poly.pdbx_seq_one_letter_code
_entity_poly.pdbx_strand_id
1 'polypeptide(L)'
;MFRFIILILCMNVAHAADMVIVHSNVPQYVEGQLLDSQTSIFDLLVPASEITVVFSNGGVKTINGPYRGTITDTNKPDLLITLSKLLTENKSIIRGSSKYPKNLWLVDVNTSKRFFCVAPASRVVLWRPKSQSASTLTIKHKASNKKAVVKWPAKQTTLRWPSNLPIVYGDSYTLELKNRNGSFFKILVLYQLPDSLPTTSHKVVWMVGRGCISQANKLLSSLR
;
A
#
# COMPACT_ATOMS: atom_id res chain seq x y z
N MET A 1 -52.79 32.28 17.65
CA MET A 1 -52.24 31.50 16.51
C MET A 1 -50.72 31.39 16.67
N PHE A 2 -50.22 30.32 17.28
CA PHE A 2 -48.78 30.05 17.40
C PHE A 2 -48.30 29.30 16.16
N ARG A 3 -47.42 29.92 15.36
CA ARG A 3 -46.75 29.27 14.21
C ARG A 3 -45.55 28.48 14.71
N PHE A 4 -45.62 27.15 14.67
CA PHE A 4 -44.47 26.26 14.83
C PHE A 4 -43.65 26.27 13.52
N ILE A 5 -42.42 26.79 13.59
CA ILE A 5 -41.43 26.67 12.51
C ILE A 5 -40.69 25.35 12.73
N ILE A 6 -40.95 24.36 11.87
CA ILE A 6 -40.24 23.07 11.89
C ILE A 6 -38.91 23.26 11.17
N LEU A 7 -37.82 23.25 11.94
CA LEU A 7 -36.45 23.26 11.44
C LEU A 7 -36.08 21.84 10.99
N ILE A 8 -36.15 21.56 9.69
CA ILE A 8 -35.71 20.28 9.12
C ILE A 8 -34.18 20.25 9.15
N LEU A 9 -33.63 19.45 10.06
CA LEU A 9 -32.21 19.14 10.15
C LEU A 9 -31.85 18.19 9.00
N CYS A 10 -31.29 18.70 7.89
CA CYS A 10 -30.69 17.88 6.86
C CYS A 10 -29.46 17.17 7.42
N MET A 11 -29.63 15.95 7.95
CA MET A 11 -28.52 15.05 8.22
C MET A 11 -27.96 14.62 6.87
N ASN A 12 -26.84 15.22 6.45
CA ASN A 12 -26.06 14.70 5.34
C ASN A 12 -25.55 13.31 5.74
N VAL A 13 -26.17 12.26 5.20
CA VAL A 13 -25.65 10.90 5.30
C VAL A 13 -24.36 10.91 4.47
N ALA A 14 -23.20 10.89 5.13
CA ALA A 14 -21.93 10.68 4.48
C ALA A 14 -21.95 9.27 3.87
N HIS A 15 -22.24 9.19 2.57
CA HIS A 15 -22.20 7.94 1.83
C HIS A 15 -20.74 7.52 1.70
N ALA A 16 -20.39 6.35 2.23
CA ALA A 16 -19.05 5.83 2.13
C ALA A 16 -18.77 5.48 0.67
N ALA A 17 -17.61 5.89 0.14
CA ALA A 17 -17.23 5.52 -1.21
C ALA A 17 -17.09 3.99 -1.33
N ASP A 18 -17.77 3.43 -2.32
CA ASP A 18 -17.90 1.99 -2.51
C ASP A 18 -16.74 1.36 -3.27
N MET A 19 -16.00 2.15 -4.06
CA MET A 19 -14.88 1.64 -4.84
C MET A 19 -13.72 2.64 -4.92
N VAL A 20 -12.53 2.12 -5.21
CA VAL A 20 -11.30 2.89 -5.44
C VAL A 20 -10.66 2.51 -6.77
N ILE A 21 -10.11 3.48 -7.47
CA ILE A 21 -9.27 3.25 -8.65
C ILE A 21 -7.90 2.74 -8.19
N VAL A 22 -7.47 1.57 -8.68
CA VAL A 22 -6.12 1.02 -8.40
C VAL A 22 -5.20 1.10 -9.59
N HIS A 23 -5.76 1.22 -10.79
CA HIS A 23 -5.02 1.45 -12.03
C HIS A 23 -5.84 2.33 -12.97
N SER A 24 -5.18 3.26 -13.67
CA SER A 24 -5.78 4.07 -14.72
C SER A 24 -4.71 4.51 -15.72
N ASN A 25 -4.99 4.37 -17.01
CA ASN A 25 -4.20 4.98 -18.08
C ASN A 25 -4.84 6.29 -18.60
N VAL A 26 -5.86 6.81 -17.91
CA VAL A 26 -6.61 8.00 -18.32
C VAL A 26 -6.37 9.16 -17.35
N PRO A 27 -5.99 10.36 -17.82
CA PRO A 27 -5.68 11.50 -16.95
C PRO A 27 -6.83 11.94 -16.03
N GLN A 28 -8.08 11.73 -16.44
CA GLN A 28 -9.28 12.13 -15.69
C GLN A 28 -9.53 11.28 -14.43
N TYR A 29 -8.87 10.13 -14.32
CA TYR A 29 -9.07 9.16 -13.26
C TYR A 29 -7.74 8.82 -12.62
N VAL A 30 -7.57 9.20 -11.35
CA VAL A 30 -6.29 9.09 -10.64
C VAL A 30 -6.29 7.84 -9.76
N GLU A 31 -5.18 7.10 -9.74
CA GLU A 31 -5.01 5.96 -8.84
C GLU A 31 -5.14 6.41 -7.37
N GLY A 32 -5.97 5.72 -6.59
CA GLY A 32 -6.32 6.06 -5.21
C GLY A 32 -7.57 6.95 -5.08
N GLN A 33 -8.15 7.39 -6.19
CA GLN A 33 -9.41 8.12 -6.22
C GLN A 33 -10.56 7.23 -5.76
N LEU A 34 -11.37 7.76 -4.83
CA LEU A 34 -12.58 7.13 -4.34
C LEU A 34 -13.76 7.47 -5.25
N LEU A 35 -14.64 6.50 -5.45
CA LEU A 35 -15.81 6.61 -6.32
C LEU A 35 -17.03 5.98 -5.63
N ASP A 36 -18.19 6.56 -5.89
CA ASP A 36 -19.48 6.05 -5.42
C ASP A 36 -20.16 5.26 -6.54
N SER A 37 -20.51 4.00 -6.24
CA SER A 37 -21.08 3.05 -7.19
C SER A 37 -22.52 3.38 -7.61
N GLN A 38 -23.22 4.17 -6.81
CA GLN A 38 -24.65 4.44 -7.00
C GLN A 38 -24.93 5.78 -7.70
N THR A 39 -23.97 6.70 -7.71
CA THR A 39 -24.18 8.08 -8.20
C THR A 39 -23.28 8.46 -9.38
N SER A 40 -22.27 7.65 -9.71
CA SER A 40 -21.29 8.01 -10.74
C SER A 40 -21.58 7.31 -12.07
N ILE A 41 -21.96 8.09 -13.09
CA ILE A 41 -21.86 7.65 -14.49
C ILE A 41 -20.38 7.71 -14.87
N PHE A 42 -19.82 6.59 -15.30
CA PHE A 42 -18.46 6.54 -15.82
C PHE A 42 -18.48 6.81 -17.31
N ASP A 43 -17.85 7.91 -17.71
CA ASP A 43 -17.68 8.30 -19.11
C ASP A 43 -16.21 8.06 -19.50
N LEU A 44 -15.95 6.87 -20.01
CA LEU A 44 -14.65 6.47 -20.50
C LEU A 44 -14.69 6.51 -22.03
N LEU A 45 -14.53 7.70 -22.61
CA LEU A 45 -14.78 7.92 -24.04
C LEU A 45 -13.56 7.66 -24.94
N VAL A 46 -12.37 7.52 -24.34
CA VAL A 46 -11.12 7.35 -25.08
C VAL A 46 -10.98 5.88 -25.52
N PRO A 47 -10.76 5.57 -26.81
CA PRO A 47 -10.45 4.21 -27.23
C PRO A 47 -9.14 3.70 -26.60
N ALA A 48 -9.09 2.42 -26.25
CA ALA A 48 -7.96 1.77 -25.55
C ALA A 48 -7.64 2.34 -24.15
N SER A 49 -8.55 3.11 -23.56
CA SER A 49 -8.45 3.44 -22.14
C SER A 49 -8.80 2.24 -21.27
N GLU A 50 -8.14 2.13 -20.14
CA GLU A 50 -8.29 1.05 -19.17
C GLU A 50 -8.28 1.64 -17.76
N ILE A 51 -9.24 1.20 -16.95
CA ILE A 51 -9.32 1.54 -15.53
C ILE A 51 -9.62 0.26 -14.75
N THR A 52 -8.89 0.04 -13.67
CA THR A 52 -9.19 -1.02 -12.71
C THR A 52 -9.71 -0.43 -11.42
N VAL A 53 -10.91 -0.83 -11.02
CA VAL A 53 -11.53 -0.45 -9.76
C VAL A 53 -11.59 -1.64 -8.80
N VAL A 54 -11.53 -1.34 -7.52
CA VAL A 54 -11.68 -2.30 -6.43
C VAL A 54 -12.83 -1.85 -5.56
N PHE A 55 -13.79 -2.74 -5.34
CA PHE A 55 -14.93 -2.51 -4.48
C PHE A 55 -14.59 -2.76 -3.00
N SER A 56 -15.43 -2.24 -2.11
CA SER A 56 -15.27 -2.32 -0.65
C SER A 56 -15.17 -3.75 -0.12
N ASN A 57 -15.81 -4.71 -0.78
CA ASN A 57 -15.75 -6.14 -0.50
C ASN A 57 -14.51 -6.85 -1.07
N GLY A 58 -13.65 -6.14 -1.80
CA GLY A 58 -12.46 -6.68 -2.45
C GLY A 58 -12.67 -7.20 -3.87
N GLY A 59 -13.88 -7.11 -4.44
CA GLY A 59 -14.12 -7.36 -5.85
C GLY A 59 -13.27 -6.43 -6.73
N VAL A 60 -12.74 -6.94 -7.84
CA VAL A 60 -11.93 -6.16 -8.78
C VAL A 60 -12.59 -6.20 -10.14
N LYS A 61 -12.69 -5.05 -10.81
CA LYS A 61 -13.24 -4.94 -12.16
C LYS A 61 -12.39 -4.02 -13.01
N THR A 62 -11.98 -4.51 -14.18
CA THR A 62 -11.33 -3.71 -15.21
C THR A 62 -12.36 -3.27 -16.24
N ILE A 63 -12.38 -1.98 -16.55
CA ILE A 63 -13.25 -1.35 -17.54
C ILE A 63 -12.37 -0.88 -18.69
N ASN A 64 -12.70 -1.32 -19.90
CA ASN A 64 -12.05 -0.91 -21.13
C ASN A 64 -12.94 0.10 -21.87
N GLY A 65 -12.33 1.13 -22.44
CA GLY A 65 -13.01 2.14 -23.23
C GLY A 65 -13.24 1.69 -24.69
N PRO A 66 -14.25 2.25 -25.37
CA PRO A 66 -15.18 3.24 -24.84
C PRO A 66 -16.27 2.59 -23.94
N TYR A 67 -16.52 3.18 -22.77
CA TYR A 67 -17.53 2.71 -21.82
C TYR A 67 -18.34 3.87 -21.27
N ARG A 68 -19.67 3.68 -21.20
CA ARG A 68 -20.60 4.61 -20.58
C ARG A 68 -21.60 3.86 -19.73
N GLY A 69 -21.59 4.10 -18.42
CA GLY A 69 -22.55 3.47 -17.51
C GLY A 69 -22.11 3.44 -16.06
N THR A 70 -22.92 2.80 -15.22
CA THR A 70 -22.61 2.59 -13.79
C THR A 70 -21.77 1.34 -13.60
N ILE A 71 -20.76 1.43 -12.75
CA ILE A 71 -19.93 0.28 -12.39
C ILE A 71 -20.47 -0.34 -11.11
N THR A 72 -21.14 -1.48 -11.27
CA THR A 72 -21.60 -2.31 -10.14
C THR A 72 -20.71 -3.53 -9.96
N ASP A 73 -20.60 -3.96 -8.71
CA ASP A 73 -19.93 -5.21 -8.38
C ASP A 73 -20.88 -6.38 -8.65
N THR A 74 -20.47 -7.24 -9.58
CA THR A 74 -21.16 -8.50 -9.86
C THR A 74 -20.52 -9.67 -9.11
N ASN A 75 -19.38 -9.45 -8.43
CA ASN A 75 -18.65 -10.47 -7.70
C ASN A 75 -19.17 -10.59 -6.27
N LYS A 76 -19.37 -11.84 -5.82
CA LYS A 76 -19.79 -12.11 -4.45
C LYS A 76 -18.65 -11.80 -3.47
N PRO A 77 -18.95 -11.25 -2.27
CA PRO A 77 -17.97 -10.84 -1.25
C PRO A 77 -17.12 -11.98 -0.66
N ASP A 78 -17.36 -13.23 -1.06
CA ASP A 78 -16.85 -14.41 -0.36
C ASP A 78 -15.46 -14.86 -0.83
N LEU A 79 -14.97 -14.39 -1.98
CA LEU A 79 -13.69 -14.87 -2.53
C LEU A 79 -12.50 -14.45 -1.67
N LEU A 80 -12.46 -13.19 -1.23
CA LEU A 80 -11.34 -12.67 -0.44
C LEU A 80 -11.31 -13.27 0.98
N ILE A 81 -12.50 -13.46 1.58
CA ILE A 81 -12.67 -14.11 2.89
C ILE A 81 -12.32 -15.60 2.79
N THR A 82 -12.82 -16.28 1.77
CA THR A 82 -12.52 -17.70 1.50
C THR A 82 -11.03 -17.91 1.21
N LEU A 83 -10.41 -17.04 0.40
CA LEU A 83 -8.97 -17.08 0.15
C LEU A 83 -8.18 -16.79 1.42
N SER A 84 -8.63 -15.86 2.27
CA SER A 84 -8.03 -15.63 3.59
C SER A 84 -8.09 -16.88 4.45
N LYS A 85 -9.24 -17.57 4.49
CA LYS A 85 -9.42 -18.84 5.21
C LYS A 85 -8.50 -19.95 4.66
N LEU A 86 -8.44 -20.13 3.34
CA LEU A 86 -7.59 -21.15 2.70
C LEU A 86 -6.09 -20.89 2.89
N LEU A 87 -5.65 -19.64 2.77
CA LEU A 87 -4.25 -19.26 3.08
C LEU A 87 -3.90 -19.48 4.56
N THR A 88 -4.89 -19.51 5.44
CA THR A 88 -4.69 -19.77 6.87
C THR A 88 -4.72 -21.25 7.25
N GLU A 89 -5.39 -22.12 6.49
CA GLU A 89 -5.39 -23.56 6.75
C GLU A 89 -4.04 -24.21 6.39
N ASN A 90 -3.32 -23.64 5.41
CA ASN A 90 -1.94 -24.04 5.08
C ASN A 90 -0.87 -23.36 5.93
N LYS A 91 -1.11 -23.21 7.24
CA LYS A 91 -0.13 -22.60 8.16
C LYS A 91 0.95 -23.62 8.52
N SER A 92 2.04 -23.63 7.75
CA SER A 92 3.28 -24.24 8.24
C SER A 92 3.68 -23.58 9.56
N ILE A 93 3.80 -24.38 10.62
CA ILE A 93 4.29 -23.95 11.93
C ILE A 93 5.79 -23.63 11.77
N ILE A 94 6.12 -22.39 11.43
CA ILE A 94 7.50 -21.89 11.51
C ILE A 94 7.80 -21.59 12.98
N ARG A 95 8.26 -22.62 13.72
CA ARG A 95 8.86 -22.46 15.05
C ARG A 95 10.21 -21.74 14.89
N GLY A 96 10.21 -20.43 15.09
CA GLY A 96 11.41 -19.61 15.14
C GLY A 96 11.08 -18.20 15.59
N SER A 97 11.83 -17.66 16.55
CA SER A 97 11.73 -16.26 16.98
C SER A 97 11.70 -15.35 15.75
N SER A 98 10.67 -14.52 15.66
CA SER A 98 10.40 -13.70 14.47
C SER A 98 11.64 -12.88 14.06
N LYS A 99 12.27 -13.28 12.94
CA LYS A 99 13.36 -12.56 12.26
C LYS A 99 12.84 -11.40 11.39
N TYR A 100 11.60 -10.97 11.57
CA TYR A 100 10.94 -9.97 10.72
C TYR A 100 10.34 -8.84 11.57
N PRO A 101 10.16 -7.64 11.01
CA PRO A 101 9.53 -6.55 11.76
C PRO A 101 8.08 -6.91 12.11
N LYS A 102 7.71 -6.62 13.37
CA LYS A 102 6.32 -6.77 13.86
C LYS A 102 5.39 -5.74 13.22
N ASN A 103 5.88 -4.50 13.07
CA ASN A 103 5.12 -3.41 12.46
C ASN A 103 5.17 -3.52 10.92
N LEU A 104 4.00 -3.45 10.29
CA LEU A 104 3.78 -3.58 8.85
C LEU A 104 4.51 -2.52 8.02
N TRP A 105 4.68 -1.32 8.55
CA TRP A 105 5.19 -0.15 7.82
C TRP A 105 6.72 -0.04 7.83
N LEU A 106 7.39 -0.95 8.54
CA LEU A 106 8.85 -0.97 8.61
C LEU A 106 9.43 -1.63 7.36
N VAL A 107 10.40 -0.95 6.75
CA VAL A 107 11.11 -1.46 5.58
C VAL A 107 12.27 -2.34 6.03
N ASP A 108 12.10 -3.65 5.90
CA ASP A 108 13.15 -4.62 6.23
C ASP A 108 14.28 -4.55 5.19
N VAL A 109 15.48 -4.17 5.65
CA VAL A 109 16.67 -4.10 4.79
C VAL A 109 17.40 -5.44 4.68
N ASN A 110 17.04 -6.45 5.47
CA ASN A 110 17.70 -7.76 5.51
C ASN A 110 16.97 -8.84 4.69
N THR A 111 15.89 -8.48 4.00
CA THR A 111 15.16 -9.39 3.12
C THR A 111 15.48 -9.13 1.65
N SER A 112 15.37 -10.17 0.83
CA SER A 112 15.49 -10.09 -0.64
C SER A 112 14.29 -9.40 -1.32
N LYS A 113 13.25 -9.04 -0.56
CA LYS A 113 12.07 -8.37 -1.11
C LYS A 113 12.44 -7.01 -1.70
N ARG A 114 11.88 -6.75 -2.87
CA ARG A 114 12.08 -5.51 -3.65
C ARG A 114 11.05 -4.43 -3.32
N PHE A 115 9.77 -4.79 -3.27
CA PHE A 115 8.66 -3.84 -3.15
C PHE A 115 8.18 -3.71 -1.71
N PHE A 116 8.01 -2.47 -1.25
CA PHE A 116 7.46 -2.16 0.06
C PHE A 116 6.44 -1.03 -0.02
N CYS A 117 5.29 -1.26 0.60
CA CYS A 117 4.23 -0.29 0.77
C CYS A 117 4.40 0.37 2.13
N VAL A 118 4.54 1.69 2.16
CA VAL A 118 4.90 2.44 3.37
C VAL A 118 3.92 3.56 3.64
N ALA A 119 3.96 4.03 4.88
CA ALA A 119 3.38 5.31 5.26
C ALA A 119 4.05 6.46 4.46
N PRO A 120 3.48 7.68 4.46
CA PRO A 120 4.07 8.87 3.84
C PRO A 120 5.57 9.04 4.15
N ALA A 121 6.31 9.65 3.23
CA ALA A 121 7.77 9.67 3.20
C ALA A 121 8.41 10.15 4.51
N SER A 122 7.79 11.12 5.18
CA SER A 122 8.21 11.65 6.49
C SER A 122 8.20 10.62 7.62
N ARG A 123 7.53 9.49 7.43
CA ARG A 123 7.35 8.40 8.43
C ARG A 123 8.06 7.11 8.03
N VAL A 124 8.84 7.09 6.95
CA VAL A 124 9.51 5.87 6.52
C VAL A 124 10.64 5.51 7.50
N VAL A 125 10.56 4.30 8.04
CA VAL A 125 11.52 3.75 8.98
C VAL A 125 12.05 2.44 8.42
N LEU A 126 13.37 2.38 8.27
CA LEU A 126 14.12 1.20 7.92
C LEU A 126 14.27 0.31 9.16
N TRP A 127 14.24 -0.99 8.96
CA TRP A 127 14.41 -1.97 10.03
C TRP A 127 15.47 -3.01 9.67
N ARG A 128 16.20 -3.43 10.71
CA ARG A 128 17.13 -4.57 10.69
C ARG A 128 17.01 -5.39 11.98
N PRO A 129 17.40 -6.68 11.95
CA PRO A 129 17.58 -7.45 13.17
C PRO A 129 18.57 -6.79 14.14
N LYS A 130 18.40 -7.01 15.44
CA LYS A 130 19.30 -6.47 16.47
C LYS A 130 20.72 -6.98 16.21
N SER A 131 21.65 -6.07 15.95
CA SER A 131 23.06 -6.38 15.71
C SER A 131 23.93 -5.83 16.84
N GLN A 132 24.98 -6.55 17.23
CA GLN A 132 25.94 -6.08 18.23
C GLN A 132 26.94 -5.06 17.67
N SER A 133 27.02 -4.94 16.34
CA SER A 133 27.94 -4.03 15.66
C SER A 133 27.21 -2.89 14.97
N ALA A 134 27.85 -1.71 14.94
CA ALA A 134 27.40 -0.63 14.09
C ALA A 134 27.58 -1.01 12.61
N SER A 135 26.82 -0.36 11.73
CA SER A 135 26.95 -0.56 10.28
C SER A 135 26.83 0.78 9.57
N THR A 136 27.35 0.84 8.36
CA THR A 136 27.16 1.98 7.47
C THR A 136 26.14 1.59 6.42
N LEU A 137 25.06 2.35 6.31
CA LEU A 137 24.06 2.18 5.27
C LEU A 137 24.25 3.28 4.23
N THR A 138 24.50 2.89 2.99
CA THR A 138 24.48 3.77 1.83
C THR A 138 23.19 3.53 1.06
N ILE A 139 22.44 4.60 0.79
CA ILE A 139 21.22 4.56 -0.03
C ILE A 139 21.48 5.43 -1.25
N LYS A 140 21.34 4.85 -2.44
CA LYS A 140 21.50 5.55 -3.73
C LYS A 140 20.19 5.52 -4.50
N HIS A 141 19.68 6.68 -4.88
CA HIS A 141 18.55 6.78 -5.79
C HIS A 141 19.04 6.54 -7.24
N LYS A 142 18.48 5.55 -7.95
CA LYS A 142 18.99 5.17 -9.28
C LYS A 142 18.81 6.26 -10.34
N ALA A 143 17.65 6.92 -10.40
CA ALA A 143 17.39 7.91 -11.46
C ALA A 143 18.21 9.19 -11.26
N SER A 144 18.17 9.78 -10.06
CA SER A 144 18.87 11.05 -9.79
C SER A 144 20.36 10.91 -9.42
N ASN A 145 20.85 9.69 -9.21
CA ASN A 145 22.17 9.38 -8.63
C ASN A 145 22.46 10.00 -7.24
N LYS A 146 21.51 10.71 -6.62
CA LYS A 146 21.63 11.21 -5.24
C LYS A 146 21.87 10.05 -4.28
N LYS A 147 22.71 10.28 -3.27
CA LYS A 147 23.05 9.28 -2.26
C LYS A 147 23.02 9.86 -0.86
N ALA A 148 22.65 9.05 0.11
CA ALA A 148 22.81 9.31 1.53
C ALA A 148 23.63 8.20 2.15
N VAL A 149 24.56 8.57 3.04
CA VAL A 149 25.35 7.63 3.83
C VAL A 149 25.03 7.92 5.29
N VAL A 150 24.54 6.90 5.99
CA VAL A 150 24.11 7.03 7.38
C VAL A 150 24.74 5.93 8.23
N LYS A 151 25.21 6.31 9.42
CA LYS A 151 25.66 5.34 10.42
C LYS A 151 24.43 4.75 11.10
N TRP A 152 24.34 3.43 11.14
CA TRP A 152 23.32 2.68 11.87
C TRP A 152 23.92 2.14 13.17
N PRO A 153 23.62 2.75 14.34
CA PRO A 153 24.26 2.40 15.60
C PRO A 153 24.04 0.96 16.02
N ALA A 154 25.02 0.39 16.73
CA ALA A 154 24.90 -0.94 17.32
C ALA A 154 23.64 -1.04 18.20
N LYS A 155 23.06 -2.24 18.27
CA LYS A 155 21.87 -2.60 19.04
C LYS A 155 20.57 -1.90 18.63
N GLN A 156 20.61 -0.92 17.73
CA GLN A 156 19.42 -0.31 17.14
C GLN A 156 18.87 -1.15 15.99
N THR A 157 17.56 -1.40 16.05
CA THR A 157 16.80 -2.16 15.06
C THR A 157 16.13 -1.26 14.03
N THR A 158 15.96 0.03 14.31
CA THR A 158 15.29 0.98 13.43
C THR A 158 16.21 2.12 13.05
N LEU A 159 15.97 2.72 11.88
CA LEU A 159 16.63 3.92 11.41
C LEU A 159 15.64 4.70 10.54
N ARG A 160 15.46 5.99 10.81
CA ARG A 160 14.62 6.84 9.96
C ARG A 160 15.24 6.99 8.58
N TRP A 161 14.40 7.13 7.56
CA TRP A 161 14.88 7.48 6.23
C TRP A 161 15.65 8.81 6.27
N PRO A 162 16.81 8.92 5.60
CA PRO A 162 17.63 10.13 5.62
C PRO A 162 16.91 11.32 4.98
N SER A 163 16.84 12.45 5.70
CA SER A 163 16.13 13.65 5.27
C SER A 163 16.73 14.33 4.02
N ASN A 164 18.03 14.14 3.78
CA ASN A 164 18.72 14.69 2.62
C ASN A 164 18.52 13.87 1.32
N LEU A 165 17.77 12.77 1.38
CA LEU A 165 17.43 11.96 0.21
C LEU A 165 15.91 11.85 0.09
N PRO A 166 15.26 12.66 -0.76
CA PRO A 166 13.81 12.56 -0.97
C PRO A 166 13.38 11.17 -1.46
N ILE A 167 12.21 10.72 -0.99
CA ILE A 167 11.57 9.51 -1.49
C ILE A 167 10.70 9.90 -2.70
N VAL A 168 10.97 9.26 -3.82
CA VAL A 168 10.15 9.26 -5.03
C VAL A 168 9.52 7.88 -5.09
N TYR A 169 8.19 7.82 -4.97
CA TYR A 169 7.47 6.55 -4.99
C TYR A 169 7.49 5.93 -6.39
N GLY A 170 7.61 4.61 -6.46
CA GLY A 170 7.79 3.87 -7.71
C GLY A 170 9.25 3.80 -8.21
N ASP A 171 10.12 4.69 -7.76
CA ASP A 171 11.52 4.69 -8.14
C ASP A 171 12.35 3.64 -7.38
N SER A 172 13.48 3.26 -8.00
CA SER A 172 14.40 2.26 -7.46
C SER A 172 15.55 2.88 -6.67
N TYR A 173 15.79 2.34 -5.48
CA TYR A 173 16.89 2.69 -4.58
C TYR A 173 17.81 1.48 -4.40
N THR A 174 19.11 1.69 -4.54
CA THR A 174 20.12 0.69 -4.15
C THR A 174 20.53 0.94 -2.72
N LEU A 175 20.45 -0.08 -1.88
CA LEU A 175 20.91 -0.06 -0.50
C LEU A 175 22.17 -0.92 -0.41
N GLU A 176 23.19 -0.38 0.21
CA GLU A 176 24.40 -1.10 0.61
C GLU A 176 24.55 -1.00 2.13
N LEU A 177 24.53 -2.13 2.82
CA LEU A 177 24.75 -2.21 4.25
C LEU A 177 26.11 -2.85 4.51
N LYS A 178 27.08 -2.01 4.90
CA LYS A 178 28.43 -2.44 5.27
C LYS A 178 28.52 -2.66 6.78
N ASN A 179 28.87 -3.87 7.19
CA ASN A 179 29.12 -4.25 8.57
C ASN A 179 30.55 -4.82 8.71
N ARG A 180 30.93 -5.26 9.93
CA ARG A 180 32.26 -5.84 10.19
C ARG A 180 32.52 -7.14 9.40
N ASN A 181 31.47 -7.89 9.09
CA ASN A 181 31.51 -9.22 8.50
C ASN A 181 31.30 -9.20 6.98
N GLY A 182 31.10 -8.03 6.36
CA GLY A 182 30.88 -7.91 4.92
C GLY A 182 29.94 -6.76 4.53
N SER A 183 29.61 -6.72 3.24
CA SER A 183 28.64 -5.78 2.67
C SER A 183 27.46 -6.55 2.07
N PHE A 184 26.25 -6.03 2.28
CA PHE A 184 25.01 -6.57 1.71
C PHE A 184 24.37 -5.54 0.79
N PHE A 185 23.99 -5.96 -0.41
CA PHE A 185 23.36 -5.10 -1.41
C PHE A 185 21.92 -5.54 -1.68
N LYS A 186 21.01 -4.57 -1.79
CA LYS A 186 19.64 -4.82 -2.28
C LYS A 186 19.11 -3.66 -3.10
N ILE A 187 18.10 -3.96 -3.91
CA ILE A 187 17.28 -2.95 -4.59
C ILE A 187 15.95 -2.87 -3.85
N LEU A 188 15.49 -1.66 -3.62
CA LEU A 188 14.26 -1.31 -2.93
C LEU A 188 13.42 -0.41 -3.83
N VAL A 189 12.12 -0.65 -3.90
CA VAL A 189 11.12 0.25 -4.49
C VAL A 189 10.06 0.51 -3.42
N LEU A 190 9.76 1.79 -3.20
CA LEU A 190 8.78 2.23 -2.21
C LEU A 190 7.50 2.69 -2.90
N TYR A 191 6.36 2.26 -2.39
CA TYR A 191 5.05 2.77 -2.78
C TYR A 191 4.35 3.34 -1.56
N GLN A 192 3.65 4.45 -1.75
CA GLN A 192 2.77 4.97 -0.72
C GLN A 192 1.47 4.19 -0.71
N LEU A 193 0.99 3.83 0.48
CA LEU A 193 -0.41 3.46 0.66
C LEU A 193 -1.23 4.74 0.85
N PRO A 194 -2.22 5.04 0.00
CA PRO A 194 -3.07 6.20 0.20
C PRO A 194 -3.86 6.09 1.51
N ASP A 195 -3.82 7.14 2.32
CA ASP A 195 -4.57 7.21 3.58
C ASP A 195 -6.09 7.32 3.32
N SER A 196 -6.49 7.71 2.10
CA SER A 196 -7.88 7.80 1.64
C SER A 196 -8.58 6.45 1.50
N LEU A 197 -7.85 5.32 1.44
CA LEU A 197 -8.47 4.01 1.24
C LEU A 197 -9.31 3.62 2.47
N PRO A 198 -10.64 3.46 2.34
CA PRO A 198 -11.54 3.41 3.49
C PRO A 198 -11.55 2.04 4.16
N THR A 199 -11.38 0.96 3.40
CA THR A 199 -11.47 -0.42 3.92
C THR A 199 -10.13 -1.14 3.85
N THR A 200 -9.97 -2.17 4.68
CA THR A 200 -8.80 -3.04 4.64
C THR A 200 -8.70 -3.78 3.31
N SER A 201 -9.81 -4.19 2.69
CA SER A 201 -9.83 -4.83 1.37
C SER A 201 -9.22 -3.92 0.30
N HIS A 202 -9.63 -2.65 0.25
CA HIS A 202 -9.03 -1.66 -0.65
C HIS A 202 -7.51 -1.55 -0.44
N LYS A 203 -7.06 -1.51 0.82
CA LYS A 203 -5.62 -1.44 1.15
C LYS A 203 -4.89 -2.71 0.71
N VAL A 204 -5.44 -3.89 0.96
CA VAL A 204 -4.85 -5.17 0.57
C VAL A 204 -4.68 -5.26 -0.94
N VAL A 205 -5.73 -4.95 -1.71
CA VAL A 205 -5.65 -5.03 -3.18
C VAL A 205 -4.68 -3.98 -3.74
N TRP A 206 -4.68 -2.76 -3.21
CA TRP A 206 -3.68 -1.74 -3.56
C TRP A 206 -2.25 -2.26 -3.34
N MET A 207 -1.99 -2.84 -2.17
CA MET A 207 -0.68 -3.39 -1.83
C MET A 207 -0.29 -4.54 -2.75
N VAL A 208 -1.24 -5.41 -3.13
CA VAL A 208 -1.01 -6.50 -4.08
C VAL A 208 -0.64 -5.96 -5.47
N GLY A 209 -1.37 -4.97 -5.98
CA GLY A 209 -1.09 -4.34 -7.28
C GLY A 209 0.30 -3.70 -7.36
N ARG A 210 0.88 -3.32 -6.23
CA ARG A 210 2.26 -2.76 -6.14
C ARG A 210 3.33 -3.80 -5.82
N GLY A 211 2.97 -5.07 -5.74
CA GLY A 211 3.89 -6.17 -5.41
C GLY A 211 4.25 -6.29 -3.93
N CYS A 212 3.56 -5.57 -3.04
CA CYS A 212 3.76 -5.61 -1.58
C CYS A 212 3.09 -6.83 -0.93
N ILE A 213 3.11 -7.99 -1.59
CA ILE A 213 2.32 -9.20 -1.26
C ILE A 213 2.46 -9.62 0.20
N SER A 214 3.70 -9.63 0.72
CA SER A 214 3.93 -10.08 2.09
C SER A 214 3.35 -9.13 3.15
N GLN A 215 3.26 -7.84 2.83
CA GLN A 215 2.62 -6.87 3.71
C GLN A 215 1.10 -6.97 3.55
N ALA A 216 0.59 -7.16 2.33
CA ALA A 216 -0.82 -7.38 2.06
C ALA A 216 -1.34 -8.61 2.83
N ASN A 217 -0.63 -9.73 2.81
CA ASN A 217 -1.00 -10.94 3.56
C ASN A 217 -1.01 -10.72 5.08
N LYS A 218 -0.06 -9.92 5.60
CA LYS A 218 -0.06 -9.56 7.04
C LYS A 218 -1.29 -8.72 7.40
N LEU A 219 -1.62 -7.73 6.57
CA LEU A 219 -2.80 -6.88 6.76
C LEU A 219 -4.11 -7.67 6.62
N LEU A 220 -4.16 -8.60 5.67
CA LEU A 220 -5.29 -9.50 5.50
C LEU A 220 -5.48 -10.39 6.74
N SER A 221 -4.37 -10.89 7.30
CA SER A 221 -4.41 -11.70 8.52
C SER A 221 -4.80 -10.94 9.80
N SER A 222 -4.89 -9.61 9.75
CA SER A 222 -5.43 -8.81 10.88
C SER A 222 -6.93 -8.61 10.81
N LEU A 223 -7.61 -9.05 9.74
CA LEU A 223 -9.09 -9.12 9.66
C LEU A 223 -9.69 -10.30 10.44
N ARG A 224 -8.93 -10.83 11.40
CA ARG A 224 -9.37 -11.87 12.34
C ARG A 224 -10.37 -11.30 13.33
#